data_AF-A0A4U7D9R7-F1
#
_entry.id   AF-A0A4U7D9R7-F1
#
_cell.length_a   1.000
_cell.length_b   1.000
_cell.length_c   1.000
_cell.angle_alpha   90.00
_cell.angle_beta   90.00
_cell.angle_gamma   90.00
#
_symmetry.space_group_name_H-M   'P 1'
#
loop_
_entity.id
_entity.type
_entity.pdbx_description
1 polymer ?
#
loop_
_entity_poly.entity_id
_entity_poly.type
_entity_poly.pdbx_seq_one_letter_code
_entity_poly.pdbx_strand_id
1 'polypeptide(L)'
;LGPTFIKLGQILSTRPDILPPAYIDVLEGLQDDVPPAPWEESKAVLEDEFGPVDRTFDDFDRDPISGASLGQVYTAKYEGDPVAVKVRRPGIESLVEADLRTIRWSIPLIKRFTGAGRAFSLENLADEFAKTIREEMDYDRERTMLEEIRGNFADEDRIRIPETYEAVSGPRV
;
A
#
# COMPACT_ATOMS: atom_id res chain seq x y z
N LEU A 1 -7.34 12.58 -7.20
CA LEU A 1 -7.92 11.35 -6.61
C LEU A 1 -6.76 10.43 -6.35
N GLY A 2 -6.57 9.99 -5.10
CA GLY A 2 -5.31 9.43 -4.63
C GLY A 2 -5.17 7.91 -4.80
N PRO A 3 -4.11 7.33 -4.22
CA PRO A 3 -3.82 5.88 -4.26
C PRO A 3 -4.90 4.98 -3.68
N THR A 4 -5.81 5.51 -2.87
CA THR A 4 -7.01 4.79 -2.43
C THR A 4 -7.92 4.43 -3.61
N PHE A 5 -8.10 5.33 -4.57
CA PHE A 5 -8.93 5.03 -5.74
C PHE A 5 -8.28 4.01 -6.68
N ILE A 6 -6.94 4.00 -6.75
CA ILE A 6 -6.15 2.99 -7.48
C ILE A 6 -6.46 1.60 -6.93
N LYS A 7 -6.36 1.45 -5.62
CA LYS A 7 -6.57 0.17 -4.91
C LYS A 7 -8.05 -0.26 -4.97
N LEU A 8 -8.97 0.69 -4.91
CA LEU A 8 -10.40 0.42 -5.06
C LEU A 8 -10.73 -0.10 -6.47
N GLY A 9 -10.12 0.47 -7.51
CA GLY A 9 -10.20 -0.03 -8.88
C GLY A 9 -9.70 -1.47 -9.02
N GLN A 10 -8.57 -1.80 -8.38
CA GLN A 10 -8.03 -3.17 -8.37
C GLN A 10 -8.98 -4.19 -7.71
N ILE A 11 -9.64 -3.82 -6.61
CA ILE A 11 -10.60 -4.72 -5.95
C ILE A 11 -11.88 -4.85 -6.78
N LEU A 12 -12.38 -3.75 -7.35
CA LEU A 12 -13.60 -3.75 -8.16
C LEU A 12 -13.43 -4.48 -9.50
N SER A 13 -12.24 -4.46 -10.11
CA SER A 13 -11.97 -5.20 -11.35
C SER A 13 -12.04 -6.72 -11.16
N THR A 14 -11.83 -7.21 -9.93
CA THR A 14 -12.04 -8.64 -9.59
C THR A 14 -13.51 -9.01 -9.36
N ARG A 15 -14.42 -8.03 -9.32
CA ARG A 15 -15.86 -8.19 -9.05
C ARG A 15 -16.74 -7.54 -10.14
N PRO A 16 -16.74 -8.08 -11.38
CA PRO A 16 -17.52 -7.55 -12.49
C PRO A 16 -19.06 -7.68 -12.29
N ASP A 17 -19.49 -8.39 -11.25
CA ASP A 17 -20.89 -8.48 -10.81
C ASP A 17 -21.41 -7.21 -10.10
N ILE A 18 -20.50 -6.34 -9.64
CA ILE A 18 -20.82 -5.20 -8.76
C ILE A 18 -20.92 -3.87 -9.53
N LEU A 19 -20.07 -3.64 -10.52
CA LEU A 19 -20.08 -2.42 -11.33
C LEU A 19 -20.13 -2.74 -12.84
N PRO A 20 -20.90 -1.98 -13.63
CA PRO A 20 -20.85 -2.11 -15.09
C PRO A 20 -19.43 -1.85 -15.61
N PRO A 21 -19.00 -2.54 -16.69
CA PRO A 21 -17.63 -2.43 -17.24
C PRO A 21 -17.17 -0.98 -17.46
N ALA A 22 -18.07 -0.13 -17.94
CA ALA A 22 -17.79 1.30 -18.18
C ALA A 22 -17.36 2.09 -16.93
N TYR A 23 -17.66 1.62 -15.72
CA TYR A 23 -17.18 2.22 -14.47
C TYR A 23 -15.84 1.63 -14.02
N ILE A 24 -15.56 0.36 -14.34
CA ILE A 24 -14.27 -0.29 -14.07
C ILE A 24 -13.19 0.41 -14.89
N ASP A 25 -13.43 0.67 -16.18
CA ASP A 25 -12.48 1.37 -17.06
C ASP A 25 -12.14 2.78 -16.55
N VAL A 26 -13.11 3.49 -15.96
CA VAL A 26 -12.89 4.83 -15.38
C VAL A 26 -12.12 4.75 -14.07
N LEU A 27 -12.34 3.71 -13.26
CA LEU A 27 -11.60 3.47 -12.02
C LEU A 27 -10.18 2.95 -12.28
N GLU A 28 -9.97 2.18 -13.35
CA GLU A 28 -8.65 1.83 -13.88
C GLU A 28 -7.92 3.09 -14.37
N GLY A 29 -8.62 4.03 -15.01
CA GLY A 29 -8.06 5.34 -15.37
C GLY A 29 -7.71 6.26 -14.19
N LEU A 30 -8.16 5.95 -12.96
CA LEU A 30 -7.70 6.63 -11.74
C LEU A 30 -6.38 6.07 -11.20
N GLN A 31 -5.86 4.98 -11.79
CA GLN A 31 -4.51 4.45 -11.57
C GLN A 31 -3.47 5.35 -12.24
N ASP A 32 -3.38 6.61 -11.81
CA ASP A 32 -2.26 7.46 -12.19
C ASP A 32 -0.99 7.00 -11.45
N ASP A 33 0.13 6.99 -12.16
CA ASP A 33 1.47 6.98 -11.58
C ASP A 33 1.58 8.17 -10.61
N VAL A 34 1.42 7.91 -9.31
CA VAL A 34 1.62 8.94 -8.30
C VAL A 34 3.12 9.21 -8.27
N PRO A 35 3.57 10.44 -8.61
CA PRO A 35 4.99 10.74 -8.63
C PRO A 35 5.59 10.47 -7.24
N PRO A 36 6.85 10.02 -7.17
CA PRO A 36 7.51 9.81 -5.90
C PRO A 36 7.44 11.08 -5.01
N ALA A 37 7.21 10.88 -3.71
CA ALA A 37 7.30 11.99 -2.77
C ALA A 37 8.77 12.43 -2.65
N PRO A 38 9.04 13.73 -2.41
CA PRO A 38 10.40 14.24 -2.28
C PRO A 38 11.19 13.44 -1.23
N TRP A 39 12.47 13.19 -1.52
CA TRP A 39 13.38 12.46 -0.63
C TRP A 39 13.31 12.94 0.82
N GLU A 40 13.32 14.26 1.05
CA GLU A 40 13.30 14.84 2.40
C GLU A 40 12.08 14.40 3.23
N GLU A 41 10.93 14.15 2.60
CA GLU A 41 9.75 13.67 3.33
C GLU A 41 9.89 12.18 3.69
N SER A 42 10.42 11.35 2.79
CA SER A 42 10.72 9.94 3.09
C SER A 42 11.84 9.81 4.13
N LYS A 43 12.86 10.65 4.05
CA LYS A 43 13.94 10.73 5.04
C LYS A 43 13.38 11.03 6.42
N ALA A 44 12.44 11.96 6.55
CA ALA A 44 11.81 12.26 7.83
C ALA A 44 11.10 11.04 8.44
N VAL A 45 10.45 10.19 7.62
CA VAL A 45 9.83 8.95 8.09
C VAL A 45 10.90 7.95 8.57
N LEU A 46 11.96 7.75 7.78
CA LEU A 46 13.08 6.87 8.15
C LEU A 46 13.73 7.32 9.47
N GLU A 47 13.98 8.63 9.61
CA GLU A 47 14.67 9.18 10.78
C GLU A 47 13.80 9.18 12.05
N ASP A 48 12.48 9.22 11.90
CA ASP A 48 11.54 9.08 13.01
C ASP A 48 11.45 7.63 13.51
N GLU A 49 11.56 6.63 12.63
CA GLU A 49 11.54 5.21 12.99
C GLU A 49 12.89 4.73 13.58
N PHE A 50 14.00 5.09 12.94
CA PHE A 50 15.32 4.46 13.21
C PHE A 50 16.45 5.43 13.53
N GLY A 51 16.18 6.74 13.56
CA GLY A 51 17.22 7.77 13.69
C GLY A 51 17.95 8.05 12.36
N PRO A 52 19.04 8.83 12.38
CA PRO A 52 19.65 9.38 11.16
C PRO A 52 19.99 8.31 10.11
N VAL A 53 19.50 8.47 8.87
CA VAL A 53 19.66 7.48 7.78
C VAL A 53 21.13 7.10 7.59
N ASP A 54 22.02 8.10 7.56
CA ASP A 54 23.46 7.92 7.35
C ASP A 54 24.18 7.23 8.53
N ARG A 55 23.49 6.98 9.65
CA ARG A 55 23.99 6.19 10.79
C ARG A 55 23.41 4.78 10.83
N THR A 56 22.22 4.61 10.26
CA THR A 56 21.48 3.34 10.26
C THR A 56 21.86 2.47 9.08
N PHE A 57 22.07 3.07 7.90
CA PHE A 57 22.43 2.38 6.67
C PHE A 57 23.88 2.71 6.27
N ASP A 58 24.59 1.75 5.68
CA ASP A 58 25.96 1.93 5.19
C ASP A 58 26.01 2.84 3.95
N ASP A 59 24.97 2.74 3.11
CA ASP A 59 24.76 3.51 1.90
C ASP A 59 23.26 3.56 1.59
N PHE A 60 22.76 4.66 1.02
CA PHE A 60 21.33 4.83 0.75
C PHE A 60 21.12 5.66 -0.52
N ASP A 61 20.53 5.06 -1.56
CA ASP A 61 20.15 5.77 -2.77
C ASP A 61 18.92 6.63 -2.50
N ARG A 62 19.02 7.92 -2.81
CA ARG A 62 17.98 8.91 -2.55
C ARG A 62 16.96 8.97 -3.68
N ASP A 63 17.27 8.35 -4.82
CA ASP A 63 16.34 8.17 -5.93
C ASP A 63 15.57 6.86 -5.72
N PRO A 64 14.22 6.90 -5.58
CA PRO A 64 13.45 5.69 -5.38
C PRO A 64 13.43 4.85 -6.66
N ILE A 65 13.62 3.53 -6.50
CA ILE A 65 13.48 2.56 -7.59
C ILE A 65 12.02 2.30 -7.98
N SER A 66 11.07 2.64 -7.10
CA SER A 66 9.63 2.53 -7.36
C SER A 66 8.81 3.43 -6.43
N GLY A 67 7.76 4.05 -6.97
CA GLY A 67 6.68 4.67 -6.21
C GLY A 67 5.45 3.76 -6.24
N ALA A 68 5.33 2.86 -5.26
CA ALA A 68 4.12 2.08 -5.08
C ALA A 68 2.97 2.97 -4.55
N SER A 69 1.73 2.49 -4.63
CA SER A 69 0.54 3.28 -4.27
C SER A 69 0.57 3.83 -2.84
N LEU A 70 1.10 3.08 -1.86
CA LEU A 70 1.11 3.49 -0.44
C LEU A 70 2.50 3.89 0.09
N GLY A 71 3.56 3.70 -0.70
CA GLY A 71 4.94 3.88 -0.25
C GLY A 71 5.95 3.85 -1.39
N GLN A 72 7.20 4.17 -1.08
CA GLN A 72 8.29 4.28 -2.03
C GLN A 72 9.37 3.26 -1.69
N VAL A 73 9.97 2.62 -2.69
CA VAL A 73 11.05 1.66 -2.47
C VAL A 73 12.37 2.29 -2.89
N TYR A 74 13.35 2.20 -2.02
CA TYR A 74 14.72 2.65 -2.23
C TYR A 74 15.68 1.47 -2.20
N THR A 75 16.83 1.62 -2.83
CA THR A 75 17.96 0.71 -2.67
C THR A 75 18.92 1.27 -1.64
N ALA A 76 19.35 0.43 -0.71
CA ALA A 76 20.30 0.79 0.33
C ALA A 76 21.25 -0.37 0.62
N LYS A 77 22.16 -0.15 1.55
CA LYS A 77 23.05 -1.15 2.10
C LYS A 77 22.96 -1.16 3.63
N TYR A 78 22.77 -2.33 4.22
CA TYR A 78 22.65 -2.52 5.66
C TYR A 78 23.52 -3.69 6.11
N GLU A 79 24.40 -3.47 7.08
CA GLU A 79 25.35 -4.47 7.62
C GLU A 79 26.18 -5.18 6.55
N GLY A 80 26.51 -4.49 5.45
CA GLY A 80 27.26 -5.07 4.33
C GLY A 80 26.41 -5.62 3.18
N ASP A 81 25.10 -5.83 3.38
CA ASP A 81 24.21 -6.45 2.40
C ASP A 81 23.35 -5.43 1.63
N PRO A 82 23.09 -5.65 0.33
CA PRO A 82 22.15 -4.83 -0.43
C PRO A 82 20.72 -5.11 0.01
N VAL A 83 19.97 -4.06 0.33
CA VAL A 83 18.58 -4.15 0.81
C VAL A 83 17.64 -3.24 0.01
N ALA A 84 16.38 -3.63 -0.06
CA ALA A 84 15.30 -2.77 -0.54
C ALA A 84 14.56 -2.20 0.67
N VAL A 85 14.44 -0.87 0.74
CA VAL A 85 13.82 -0.17 1.87
C VAL A 85 12.51 0.47 1.40
N LYS A 86 11.38 -0.02 1.92
CA LYS A 86 10.05 0.44 1.51
C LYS A 86 9.52 1.44 2.52
N VAL A 87 9.49 2.72 2.18
CA VAL A 87 9.04 3.80 3.07
C VAL A 87 7.60 4.18 2.78
N ARG A 88 6.73 4.11 3.78
CA ARG A 88 5.33 4.56 3.66
C ARG A 88 5.26 6.03 3.29
N ARG A 89 4.36 6.38 2.38
CA ARG A 89 4.27 7.75 1.86
C ARG A 89 3.83 8.70 2.98
N PRO A 90 4.53 9.83 3.20
CA PRO A 90 4.15 10.82 4.20
C PRO A 90 2.72 11.33 3.99
N GLY A 91 1.95 11.44 5.07
CA GLY A 91 0.55 11.91 5.04
C GLY A 91 -0.46 10.96 4.37
N ILE A 92 -0.05 9.78 3.92
CA ILE A 92 -0.92 8.84 3.18
C ILE A 92 -2.12 8.39 4.00
N GLU A 93 -1.95 8.19 5.30
CA GLU A 93 -3.01 7.71 6.19
C GLU A 93 -4.18 8.69 6.25
N SER A 94 -3.88 9.99 6.36
CA SER A 94 -4.91 11.04 6.35
C SER A 94 -5.63 11.14 5.01
N LEU A 95 -4.90 10.97 3.90
CA LEU A 95 -5.47 10.94 2.57
C LEU A 95 -6.41 9.73 2.40
N VAL A 96 -5.95 8.55 2.79
CA VAL A 96 -6.72 7.30 2.72
C VAL A 96 -7.98 7.41 3.57
N GLU A 97 -7.90 7.92 4.80
CA GLU A 97 -9.07 8.05 5.66
C GLU A 97 -10.07 9.10 5.15
N ALA A 98 -9.60 10.17 4.48
CA ALA A 98 -10.46 11.13 3.80
C ALA A 98 -11.18 10.50 2.59
N ASP A 99 -10.46 9.69 1.81
CA ASP A 99 -11.01 8.99 0.65
C ASP A 99 -12.04 7.92 1.08
N LEU A 100 -11.73 7.13 2.12
CA LEU A 100 -12.66 6.15 2.71
C LEU A 100 -13.94 6.81 3.24
N ARG A 101 -13.82 7.99 3.85
CA ARG A 101 -14.97 8.78 4.31
C ARG A 101 -15.85 9.24 3.15
N THR A 102 -15.21 9.69 2.06
CA THR A 102 -15.90 10.11 0.83
C THR A 102 -16.65 8.95 0.20
N ILE A 103 -16.02 7.76 0.13
CA ILE A 103 -16.65 6.53 -0.36
C ILE A 103 -17.88 6.20 0.49
N ARG A 104 -17.72 6.14 1.83
CA ARG A 104 -18.83 5.85 2.75
C ARG A 104 -19.99 6.84 2.63
N TRP A 105 -19.70 8.13 2.48
CA TRP A 105 -20.73 9.14 2.32
C TRP A 105 -21.47 9.05 0.97
N SER A 106 -20.80 8.54 -0.06
CA SER A 106 -21.38 8.38 -1.41
C SER A 106 -22.31 7.17 -1.52
N ILE A 107 -22.12 6.14 -0.69
CA ILE A 107 -22.91 4.91 -0.73
C ILE A 107 -24.42 5.17 -0.66
N PRO A 108 -24.98 5.90 0.33
CA PRO A 108 -26.43 6.15 0.40
C PRO A 108 -27.03 6.82 -0.84
N LEU A 109 -26.27 7.70 -1.52
CA LEU A 109 -26.68 8.31 -2.78
C LEU A 109 -26.77 7.27 -3.90
N ILE A 110 -25.78 6.39 -4.01
CA ILE A 110 -25.74 5.30 -5.00
C ILE A 110 -26.86 4.28 -4.75
N LYS A 111 -27.16 3.98 -3.47
CA LYS A 111 -28.29 3.10 -3.08
C LYS A 111 -29.63 3.63 -3.59
N ARG A 112 -29.79 4.94 -3.79
CA ARG A 112 -31.05 5.53 -4.29
C ARG A 112 -31.28 5.26 -5.78
N PHE A 113 -30.23 4.93 -6.53
CA PHE A 113 -30.28 4.64 -7.96
C PHE A 113 -30.03 3.16 -8.29
N THR A 114 -29.78 2.32 -7.28
CA THR A 114 -29.45 0.89 -7.43
C THR A 114 -30.41 0.01 -6.62
N GLY A 115 -30.69 -1.20 -7.11
CA GLY A 115 -31.58 -2.14 -6.40
C GLY A 115 -30.99 -2.62 -5.07
N ALA A 116 -31.85 -2.92 -4.09
CA ALA A 116 -31.48 -3.23 -2.70
C ALA A 116 -30.40 -4.33 -2.53
N GLY A 117 -30.36 -5.33 -3.42
CA GLY A 117 -29.33 -6.38 -3.40
C GLY A 117 -27.92 -5.90 -3.76
N ARG A 118 -27.79 -5.06 -4.81
CA ARG A 118 -26.49 -4.49 -5.24
C ARG A 118 -25.96 -3.47 -4.22
N ALA A 119 -26.88 -2.75 -3.59
CA ALA A 119 -26.59 -1.81 -2.53
C ALA A 119 -25.89 -2.45 -1.31
N PHE A 120 -26.32 -3.65 -0.89
CA PHE A 120 -25.68 -4.41 0.19
C PHE A 120 -24.29 -4.92 -0.21
N SER A 121 -24.12 -5.38 -1.46
CA SER A 121 -22.80 -5.80 -1.97
C SER A 121 -21.79 -4.65 -2.02
N LEU A 122 -22.23 -3.43 -2.33
CA LEU A 122 -21.37 -2.23 -2.35
C LEU A 122 -20.90 -1.82 -0.95
N GLU A 123 -21.76 -1.94 0.07
CA GLU A 123 -21.40 -1.66 1.47
C GLU A 123 -20.32 -2.62 1.97
N ASN A 124 -20.54 -3.93 1.78
CA ASN A 124 -19.56 -4.94 2.18
C ASN A 124 -18.23 -4.76 1.46
N LEU A 125 -18.25 -4.45 0.16
CA LEU A 125 -17.03 -4.21 -0.60
C LEU A 125 -16.28 -2.98 -0.10
N ALA A 126 -16.98 -1.90 0.22
CA ALA A 126 -16.36 -0.70 0.76
C ALA A 126 -15.72 -0.96 2.14
N ASP A 127 -16.36 -1.77 2.99
CA ASP A 127 -15.81 -2.15 4.30
C ASP A 127 -14.61 -3.09 4.17
N GLU A 128 -14.66 -4.07 3.26
CA GLU A 128 -13.54 -4.94 2.94
C GLU A 128 -12.36 -4.13 2.39
N PHE A 129 -12.62 -3.23 1.44
CA PHE A 129 -11.64 -2.30 0.90
C PHE A 129 -11.01 -1.44 2.01
N ALA A 130 -11.83 -0.87 2.89
CA ALA A 130 -11.39 -0.05 4.01
C ALA A 130 -10.57 -0.84 5.04
N LYS A 131 -10.78 -2.15 5.16
CA LYS A 131 -9.98 -3.04 6.00
C LYS A 131 -8.65 -3.33 5.31
N THR A 132 -8.68 -3.82 4.08
CA THR A 132 -7.48 -4.20 3.31
C THR A 132 -6.50 -3.05 3.18
N ILE A 133 -6.96 -1.84 2.83
CA ILE A 133 -6.03 -0.71 2.65
C ILE A 133 -5.39 -0.26 3.97
N ARG A 134 -6.07 -0.43 5.11
CA ARG A 134 -5.48 -0.17 6.44
C ARG A 134 -4.45 -1.22 6.80
N GLU A 135 -4.75 -2.50 6.53
CA GLU A 135 -3.82 -3.61 6.73
C GLU A 135 -2.56 -3.47 5.87
N GLU A 136 -2.67 -2.91 4.66
CA GLU A 136 -1.51 -2.65 3.79
C GLU A 136 -0.69 -1.42 4.17
N MET A 137 -1.22 -0.52 5.01
CA MET A 137 -0.45 0.60 5.55
C MET A 137 0.36 0.21 6.80
N ASP A 138 0.18 -1.02 7.31
CA ASP A 138 0.90 -1.58 8.45
C ASP A 138 1.99 -2.53 7.95
N TYR A 139 3.24 -2.05 7.97
CA TYR A 139 4.37 -2.83 7.46
C TYR A 139 4.88 -3.89 8.44
N ASP A 140 4.50 -3.83 9.73
CA ASP A 140 4.76 -4.94 10.67
C ASP A 140 3.97 -6.18 10.26
N ARG A 141 2.72 -5.98 9.82
CA ARG A 141 1.89 -7.04 9.25
C ARG A 141 2.49 -7.60 7.98
N GLU A 142 2.99 -6.74 7.09
CA GLU A 142 3.67 -7.16 5.85
C GLU A 142 4.92 -8.00 6.13
N ARG A 143 5.77 -7.56 7.06
CA ARG A 143 6.95 -8.30 7.52
C ARG A 143 6.58 -9.68 8.05
N THR A 144 5.59 -9.76 8.94
CA THR A 144 5.12 -11.03 9.52
C THR A 144 4.63 -11.99 8.43
N MET A 145 3.87 -11.49 7.46
CA MET A 145 3.42 -12.30 6.32
C MET A 145 4.58 -12.77 5.46
N LEU A 146 5.59 -11.94 5.23
CA LEU A 146 6.76 -12.29 4.43
C LEU A 146 7.60 -13.38 5.11
N GLU A 147 7.77 -13.31 6.44
CA GLU A 147 8.42 -14.32 7.25
C GLU A 147 7.65 -15.66 7.22
N GLU A 148 6.32 -15.62 7.31
CA GLU A 148 5.48 -16.82 7.19
C GLU A 148 5.59 -17.46 5.80
N ILE A 149 5.51 -16.65 4.74
CA ILE A 149 5.67 -17.12 3.36
C ILE A 149 7.06 -17.72 3.16
N ARG A 150 8.12 -17.08 3.67
CA ARG A 150 9.49 -17.60 3.62
C ARG A 150 9.58 -18.97 4.31
N GLY A 151 8.96 -19.13 5.48
CA GLY A 151 8.89 -20.41 6.19
C GLY A 151 8.17 -21.51 5.39
N ASN A 152 7.05 -21.16 4.75
CA ASN A 152 6.26 -22.11 3.94
C ASN A 152 7.00 -22.59 2.69
N PHE A 153 7.93 -21.81 2.16
CA PHE A 153 8.72 -22.14 0.96
C PHE A 153 10.19 -22.47 1.25
N ALA A 154 10.54 -22.75 2.51
CA ALA A 154 11.93 -23.00 2.92
C ALA A 154 12.61 -24.18 2.18
N ASP A 155 11.82 -25.18 1.77
CA ASP A 155 12.29 -26.39 1.08
C ASP A 155 12.14 -26.33 -0.45
N GLU A 156 11.72 -25.20 -1.03
CA GLU A 156 11.46 -25.06 -2.47
C GLU A 156 12.54 -24.23 -3.17
N ASP A 157 13.50 -24.90 -3.81
CA ASP A 157 14.65 -24.27 -4.48
C ASP A 157 14.29 -23.34 -5.65
N ARG A 158 13.06 -23.41 -6.16
CA ARG A 158 12.59 -22.60 -7.29
C ARG A 158 12.01 -21.25 -6.89
N ILE A 159 11.76 -21.03 -5.61
CA ILE A 159 11.12 -19.82 -5.07
C ILE A 159 12.08 -19.19 -4.06
N ARG A 160 12.39 -17.91 -4.24
CA ARG A 160 13.22 -17.16 -3.30
C ARG A 160 12.41 -16.03 -2.69
N ILE A 161 12.22 -16.12 -1.38
CA ILE A 161 11.60 -15.06 -0.58
C ILE A 161 12.75 -14.31 0.13
N PRO A 162 12.81 -12.97 0.04
CA PRO A 162 13.89 -12.20 0.67
C PRO A 162 13.83 -12.31 2.20
N GLU A 163 14.95 -12.01 2.84
CA GLU A 163 15.04 -11.88 4.29
C GLU A 163 14.63 -10.46 4.72
N THR A 164 14.05 -10.35 5.91
CA THR A 164 13.71 -9.10 6.60
C THR A 164 14.73 -8.80 7.69
N TYR A 165 15.01 -7.51 7.92
CA TYR A 165 15.94 -7.06 8.95
C TYR A 165 15.17 -6.35 10.06
N GLU A 166 14.87 -7.05 11.16
CA GLU A 166 14.02 -6.55 12.25
C GLU A 166 14.50 -5.20 12.82
N ALA A 167 15.81 -4.98 12.92
CA ALA A 167 16.38 -3.75 13.46
C ALA A 167 16.09 -2.49 12.63
N VAL A 168 15.75 -2.65 11.34
CA VAL A 168 15.43 -1.57 10.39
C VAL A 168 14.08 -1.81 9.72
N SER A 169 13.18 -2.49 10.42
CA SER A 169 11.78 -2.68 10.03
C SER A 169 10.86 -2.12 11.10
N GLY A 170 9.80 -1.44 10.68
CA GLY A 170 8.84 -0.80 11.56
C GLY A 170 7.48 -0.63 10.88
N PRO A 171 6.51 -0.01 11.56
CA PRO A 171 5.15 0.10 11.03
C PRO A 171 5.04 0.93 9.74
N ARG A 172 6.07 1.72 9.41
CA ARG A 172 6.12 2.59 8.21
C ARG A 172 7.29 2.29 7.28
N VAL A 173 8.17 1.34 7.61
CA VAL A 173 9.38 1.03 6.83
C VAL A 173 9.68 -0.46 6.80
#